data_AF-A0A8H5FW20-F1
#
_entry.id   AF-A0A8H5FW20-F1
#
_cell.length_a   1.000
_cell.length_b   1.000
_cell.length_c   1.000
_cell.angle_alpha   90.00
_cell.angle_beta   90.00
_cell.angle_gamma   90.00
#
_symmetry.space_group_name_H-M   'P 1'
#
loop_
_entity.id
_entity.type
_entity.pdbx_description
1 polymer ?
#
loop_
_entity_poly.entity_id
_entity_poly.type
_entity_poly.pdbx_seq_one_letter_code
_entity_poly.pdbx_strand_id
1 'polypeptide(L)'
;MAAVVLMPPPQQILQLPRGVCGISYDLSTSAIRRNHPDELGASPGTMSTRVSRSLNAMDLDRVQHSVYQSSDTTAGNMWSAMYALRLIEPRGVFPTVVTAIQMYHMDLPDMFIATDSIRLRAVADPHAISPIPRNLFPPNRVPVPLAQPDLPLHPLPKGTRDNASSRNKQNWGL
;
A
#
# COMPACT_ATOMS: atom_id res chain seq x y z
N MET A 1 25.23 4.76 27.03
CA MET A 1 24.58 5.29 25.81
C MET A 1 25.12 4.50 24.62
N ALA A 2 24.27 3.80 23.86
CA ALA A 2 24.72 3.16 22.62
C ALA A 2 24.98 4.25 21.56
N ALA A 3 26.14 4.22 20.92
CA ALA A 3 26.46 5.14 19.82
C ALA A 3 25.53 4.85 18.64
N VAL A 4 24.73 5.84 18.26
CA VAL A 4 23.88 5.76 17.07
C VAL A 4 24.80 5.92 15.87
N VAL A 5 25.19 4.82 15.22
CA VAL A 5 26.01 4.86 14.00
C VAL A 5 25.18 5.48 12.88
N LEU A 6 25.36 6.76 12.61
CA LEU A 6 24.73 7.44 11.47
C LEU A 6 25.35 6.89 10.19
N MET A 7 24.54 6.23 9.36
CA MET A 7 24.99 5.83 8.02
C MET A 7 24.81 7.03 7.11
N PRO A 8 25.90 7.57 6.54
CA PRO A 8 25.78 8.69 5.63
C PRO A 8 24.94 8.27 4.40
N PRO A 9 24.17 9.20 3.82
CA PRO A 9 23.47 8.96 2.58
C PRO A 9 24.46 8.61 1.45
N PRO A 10 24.09 7.72 0.52
CA PRO A 10 24.86 7.51 -0.70
C PRO A 10 25.12 8.84 -1.42
N GLN A 11 26.33 9.07 -1.95
CA GLN A 11 26.68 10.33 -2.60
C GLN A 11 25.77 10.65 -3.80
N GLN A 12 25.28 9.61 -4.48
CA GLN A 12 24.38 9.74 -5.63
C GLN A 12 23.06 10.42 -5.25
N ILE A 13 22.51 10.14 -4.06
CA ILE A 13 21.22 10.72 -3.67
C ILE A 13 21.37 12.17 -3.19
N LEU A 14 22.57 12.59 -2.76
CA LEU A 14 22.82 13.98 -2.38
C LEU A 14 22.86 14.94 -3.59
N GLN A 15 23.02 14.40 -4.80
CA GLN A 15 23.02 15.17 -6.04
C GLN A 15 21.62 15.37 -6.62
N LEU A 16 20.61 14.67 -6.09
CA LEU A 16 19.24 14.80 -6.57
C LEU A 16 18.67 16.17 -6.17
N PRO A 17 17.92 16.82 -7.08
CA PRO A 17 17.29 18.09 -6.78
C PRO A 17 16.23 17.92 -5.67
N ARG A 18 15.93 19.03 -4.97
CA ARG A 18 14.79 19.10 -4.07
C ARG A 18 13.51 18.83 -4.88
N GLY A 19 12.62 18.01 -4.35
CA GLY A 19 11.40 17.60 -5.06
C GLY A 19 10.59 16.59 -4.25
N VAL A 20 9.76 15.82 -4.96
CA VAL A 20 8.92 14.81 -4.31
C VAL A 20 9.77 13.59 -4.00
N CYS A 21 9.91 13.28 -2.72
CA CYS A 21 10.58 12.05 -2.27
C CYS A 21 9.61 11.23 -1.44
N GLY A 22 9.82 9.92 -1.38
CA GLY A 22 9.05 9.08 -0.48
C GLY A 22 9.74 7.80 -0.06
N ILE A 23 9.12 7.16 0.93
CA ILE A 23 9.49 5.87 1.50
C ILE A 23 8.33 4.92 1.30
N SER A 24 8.62 3.73 0.79
CA SER A 24 7.74 2.58 0.88
C SER A 24 8.38 1.51 1.74
N TYR A 25 7.57 0.76 2.48
CA TYR A 25 8.04 -0.36 3.28
C TYR A 25 7.09 -1.56 3.25
N ASP A 26 7.61 -2.72 3.59
CA ASP A 26 6.84 -3.93 3.83
C ASP A 26 7.30 -4.62 5.11
N LEU A 27 6.36 -5.21 5.84
CA LEU A 27 6.58 -5.86 7.12
C LEU A 27 6.16 -7.32 7.05
N SER A 28 7.05 -8.23 7.41
CA SER A 28 6.72 -9.65 7.55
C SER A 28 5.86 -9.89 8.79
N THR A 29 4.56 -10.08 8.56
CA THR A 29 3.62 -10.49 9.62
C THR A 29 4.04 -11.81 10.28
N SER A 30 4.68 -12.72 9.53
CA SER A 30 5.21 -13.98 10.05
C SER A 30 6.44 -13.80 10.94
N ALA A 31 7.34 -12.87 10.58
CA ALA A 31 8.53 -12.58 11.39
C ALA A 31 8.12 -11.88 12.68
N ILE A 32 7.16 -10.96 12.61
CA ILE A 32 6.57 -10.31 13.78
C ILE A 32 6.06 -11.34 14.79
N ARG A 33 5.20 -12.27 14.34
CA ARG A 33 4.59 -13.27 15.23
C ARG A 33 5.58 -14.29 15.78
N ARG A 34 6.61 -14.64 15.01
CA ARG A 34 7.60 -15.67 15.41
C ARG A 34 8.70 -15.12 16.30
N ASN A 35 9.19 -13.93 15.99
CA ASN A 35 10.41 -13.40 16.60
C ASN A 35 10.11 -12.56 17.84
N HIS A 36 8.88 -12.07 17.99
CA HIS A 36 8.52 -11.14 19.06
C HIS A 36 7.18 -11.53 19.69
N PRO A 37 7.15 -11.90 20.97
CA PRO A 37 5.89 -12.12 21.66
C PRO A 37 5.06 -10.83 21.71
N ASP A 38 3.74 -10.96 21.77
CA ASP A 38 2.80 -9.82 21.82
C ASP A 38 3.08 -8.88 23.01
N GLU A 39 3.71 -9.40 24.07
CA GLU A 39 4.14 -8.67 25.27
C GLU A 39 5.19 -7.57 24.99
N LEU A 40 5.96 -7.67 23.89
CA LEU A 40 6.85 -6.59 23.42
C LEU A 40 6.09 -5.49 22.66
N GLY A 41 4.76 -5.62 22.52
CA GLY A 41 3.92 -4.71 21.75
C GLY A 41 4.27 -4.72 20.26
N ALA A 42 4.82 -5.84 19.76
CA ALA A 42 5.41 -5.95 18.42
C ALA A 42 4.39 -6.39 17.34
N SER A 43 3.08 -6.43 17.64
CA SER A 43 2.06 -6.87 16.67
C SER A 43 2.12 -6.11 15.32
N PRO A 44 1.64 -6.69 14.20
CA PRO A 44 1.70 -6.02 12.89
C PRO A 44 1.00 -4.66 12.86
N GLY A 45 -0.15 -4.56 13.52
CA GLY A 45 -0.91 -3.30 13.63
C GLY A 45 -0.17 -2.27 14.48
N THR A 46 0.39 -2.71 15.61
CA THR A 46 1.18 -1.83 16.48
C THR A 46 2.44 -1.33 15.77
N MET A 47 3.16 -2.20 15.05
CA MET A 47 4.36 -1.75 14.33
C MET A 47 4.03 -0.78 13.20
N SER A 48 3.00 -1.06 12.41
CA SER A 48 2.55 -0.12 11.38
C SER A 48 2.16 1.23 11.98
N THR A 49 1.52 1.23 13.16
CA THR A 49 1.16 2.46 13.89
C THR A 49 2.39 3.23 14.35
N ARG A 50 3.43 2.55 14.85
CA ARG A 50 4.68 3.19 15.30
C ARG A 50 5.48 3.76 14.13
N VAL A 51 5.57 3.03 13.02
CA VAL A 51 6.17 3.54 11.77
C VAL A 51 5.41 4.77 11.31
N SER A 52 4.07 4.71 11.23
CA SER A 52 3.25 5.86 10.85
C SER A 52 3.48 7.07 11.74
N ARG A 53 3.53 6.88 13.07
CA ARG A 53 3.78 7.97 14.00
C ARG A 53 5.17 8.59 13.78
N SER A 54 6.18 7.74 13.57
CA SER A 54 7.56 8.20 13.35
C SER A 54 7.70 9.01 12.05
N LEU A 55 7.09 8.55 10.96
CA LEU A 55 7.17 9.24 9.67
C LEU A 55 6.33 10.51 9.66
N ASN A 56 5.14 10.51 10.28
CA ASN A 56 4.32 11.71 10.44
C ASN A 56 5.04 12.77 11.28
N ALA A 57 5.79 12.38 12.32
CA ALA A 57 6.58 13.30 13.13
C ALA A 57 7.78 13.92 12.38
N MET A 58 8.08 13.44 11.17
CA MET A 58 9.10 13.97 10.28
C MET A 58 8.48 14.74 9.10
N ASP A 59 7.19 15.09 9.19
CA ASP A 59 6.41 15.80 8.17
C ASP A 59 6.30 15.04 6.84
N LEU A 60 6.20 13.71 6.90
CA LEU A 60 5.84 12.88 5.75
C LEU A 60 4.35 12.55 5.77
N ASP A 61 3.70 12.77 4.63
CA ASP A 61 2.30 12.43 4.41
C ASP A 61 2.15 10.97 4.01
N ARG A 62 1.17 10.31 4.61
CA ARG A 62 0.79 8.95 4.24
C ARG A 62 -0.10 8.97 3.00
N VAL A 63 0.42 8.48 1.87
CA VAL A 63 -0.33 8.44 0.59
C VAL A 63 -1.18 7.17 0.50
N GLN A 64 -0.58 6.02 0.82
CA GLN A 64 -1.28 4.73 0.78
C GLN A 64 -0.60 3.71 1.68
N HIS A 65 -1.29 3.23 2.71
CA HIS A 65 -0.84 2.16 3.60
C HIS A 65 0.63 2.28 4.06
N SER A 66 1.58 1.63 3.41
CA SER A 66 3.00 1.66 3.77
C SER A 66 3.85 2.61 2.91
N VAL A 67 3.21 3.55 2.20
CA VAL A 67 3.83 4.56 1.35
C VAL A 67 3.64 5.94 1.97
N TYR A 68 4.76 6.63 2.17
CA TYR A 68 4.86 7.97 2.74
C TYR A 68 5.67 8.86 1.82
N GLN A 69 5.33 10.13 1.71
CA GLN A 69 6.04 11.07 0.85
C GLN A 69 6.09 12.47 1.45
N SER A 70 6.97 13.29 0.91
CA SER A 70 6.95 14.74 1.08
C SER A 70 7.14 15.38 -0.29
N SER A 71 6.29 16.35 -0.63
CA SER A 71 6.30 17.02 -1.92
C SER A 71 7.47 18.00 -2.10
N ASP A 72 8.07 18.43 -0.99
CA ASP A 72 9.13 19.42 -0.98
C ASP A 72 10.23 19.04 0.02
N THR A 73 11.08 18.10 -0.37
CA THR A 73 12.18 17.64 0.48
C THR A 73 13.41 17.25 -0.34
N THR A 74 14.52 17.03 0.34
CA THR A 74 15.75 16.50 -0.28
C THR A 74 15.83 15.00 -0.06
N ALA A 75 16.45 14.28 -0.99
CA ALA A 75 16.68 12.85 -0.83
C ALA A 75 17.56 12.53 0.40
N GLY A 76 18.44 13.44 0.82
CA GLY A 76 19.21 13.31 2.07
C GLY A 76 18.34 13.37 3.34
N ASN A 77 17.32 14.24 3.36
CA ASN A 77 16.34 14.26 4.45
C ASN A 77 15.51 12.97 4.46
N MET A 78 15.07 12.53 3.28
CA MET A 78 14.31 11.29 3.13
C MET A 78 15.12 10.07 3.56
N TRP A 79 16.41 10.01 3.22
CA TRP A 79 17.33 8.99 3.72
C TRP A 79 17.43 8.98 5.25
N SER A 80 17.55 10.16 5.85
CA SER A 80 17.62 10.30 7.30
C SER A 80 16.35 9.80 7.97
N ALA A 81 15.18 10.12 7.40
CA ALA A 81 13.89 9.62 7.87
C ALA A 81 13.79 8.09 7.75
N MET A 82 14.17 7.53 6.60
CA MET A 82 14.21 6.08 6.36
C MET A 82 15.11 5.38 7.38
N TYR A 83 16.30 5.92 7.61
CA TYR A 83 17.27 5.33 8.52
C TYR A 83 16.87 5.48 9.99
N ALA A 84 16.14 6.54 10.35
CA ALA A 84 15.60 6.73 11.68
C ALA A 84 14.57 5.66 12.07
N LEU A 85 13.94 4.97 11.11
CA LEU A 85 13.00 3.89 11.40
C LEU A 85 13.62 2.72 12.18
N ARG A 86 14.94 2.52 12.13
CA ARG A 86 15.61 1.51 12.97
C ARG A 86 15.53 1.82 14.48
N LEU A 87 15.22 3.08 14.82
CA LEU A 87 15.15 3.58 16.20
C LEU A 87 13.73 3.58 16.76
N ILE A 88 12.72 3.17 15.97
CA ILE A 88 11.36 3.06 16.49
C ILE A 88 11.32 2.00 17.59
N GLU A 89 10.60 2.31 18.66
CA GLU A 89 10.46 1.37 19.76
C GLU A 89 9.59 0.16 19.33
N PRO A 90 9.85 -1.06 19.83
CA PRO A 90 11.01 -1.39 20.64
C PRO A 90 12.26 -1.43 19.75
N ARG A 91 13.34 -0.78 20.18
CA ARG A 91 14.57 -0.70 19.37
C ARG A 91 15.04 -2.08 18.93
N GLY A 92 15.46 -2.19 17.68
CA GLY A 92 15.93 -3.46 17.10
C GLY A 92 14.82 -4.37 16.60
N VAL A 93 13.55 -4.11 16.89
CA VAL A 93 12.44 -4.90 16.33
C VAL A 93 12.27 -4.62 14.85
N PHE A 94 12.15 -3.34 14.45
CA PHE A 94 11.91 -2.96 13.05
C PHE A 94 12.86 -3.63 12.04
N PRO A 95 14.20 -3.62 12.24
CA PRO A 95 15.13 -4.30 11.33
C PRO A 95 14.91 -5.81 11.20
N THR A 96 14.33 -6.48 12.21
CA THR A 96 14.09 -7.94 12.17
C THR A 96 12.78 -8.33 11.48
N VAL A 97 11.92 -7.35 11.20
CA VAL A 97 10.58 -7.60 10.66
C VAL A 97 10.34 -6.91 9.31
N VAL A 98 11.16 -5.92 8.94
CA VAL A 98 11.10 -5.29 7.63
C VAL A 98 11.60 -6.25 6.54
N THR A 99 10.81 -6.47 5.51
CA THR A 99 11.16 -7.31 4.35
C THR A 99 11.76 -6.49 3.23
N ALA A 100 11.20 -5.30 3.02
CA ALA A 100 11.67 -4.34 2.05
C ALA A 100 11.46 -2.92 2.59
N ILE A 101 12.41 -2.06 2.30
CA ILE A 101 12.28 -0.62 2.46
C ILE A 101 12.94 0.05 1.27
N GLN A 102 12.24 0.99 0.65
CA GLN A 102 12.69 1.66 -0.55
C GLN A 102 12.47 3.15 -0.40
N MET A 103 13.43 3.90 -0.92
CA MET A 103 13.30 5.33 -1.12
C MET A 103 13.12 5.60 -2.61
N TYR A 104 12.23 6.51 -2.97
CA TYR A 104 12.05 6.98 -4.33
C TYR A 104 12.10 8.51 -4.38
N HIS A 105 12.48 9.02 -5.55
CA HIS A 105 12.50 10.43 -5.90
C HIS A 105 11.76 10.58 -7.23
N MET A 106 10.93 11.60 -7.34
CA MET A 106 10.20 11.93 -8.55
C MET A 106 10.60 13.34 -8.98
N ASP A 107 11.18 13.44 -10.18
CA ASP A 107 11.59 14.71 -10.79
C ASP A 107 10.39 15.56 -11.25
N LEU A 108 9.22 14.95 -11.43
CA LEU A 108 8.01 15.63 -11.89
C LEU A 108 7.01 15.78 -10.74
N PRO A 109 6.42 16.98 -10.55
CA PRO A 109 5.44 17.23 -9.48
C PRO A 109 4.09 16.54 -9.73
N ASP A 110 3.83 16.13 -10.97
CA ASP A 110 2.54 15.61 -11.37
C ASP A 110 2.43 14.10 -11.10
N MET A 111 1.68 13.75 -10.05
CA MET A 111 1.31 12.37 -9.75
C MET A 111 -0.01 12.02 -10.43
N PHE A 112 -0.03 10.96 -11.24
CA PHE A 112 -1.25 10.48 -11.86
C PHE A 112 -1.93 9.41 -10.98
N ILE A 113 -3.02 9.77 -10.32
CA ILE A 113 -3.82 8.84 -9.52
C ILE A 113 -4.91 8.20 -10.40
N ALA A 114 -4.63 7.00 -10.91
CA ALA A 114 -5.51 6.29 -11.84
C ALA A 114 -6.54 5.35 -11.17
N THR A 115 -6.64 5.36 -9.83
CA THR A 115 -7.42 4.35 -9.07
C THR A 115 -8.85 4.24 -9.57
N ASP A 116 -9.53 5.36 -9.77
CA ASP A 116 -10.91 5.36 -10.22
C ASP A 116 -11.02 4.99 -11.70
N SER A 117 -10.08 5.41 -12.55
CA SER A 117 -10.01 4.98 -13.96
C SER A 117 -9.81 3.47 -14.12
N ILE A 118 -9.05 2.83 -13.21
CA ILE A 118 -8.86 1.36 -13.19
C ILE A 118 -10.10 0.66 -12.64
N ARG A 119 -10.72 1.18 -11.58
CA ARG A 119 -12.02 0.66 -11.08
C ARG A 119 -13.09 0.72 -12.17
N LEU A 120 -13.06 1.75 -13.01
CA LEU A 120 -13.93 1.94 -14.16
C LEU A 120 -13.63 0.98 -15.33
N ARG A 121 -12.59 0.15 -15.28
CA ARG A 121 -12.39 -0.90 -16.31
C ARG A 121 -13.52 -1.94 -16.30
N ALA A 122 -14.23 -2.12 -15.17
CA ALA A 122 -15.50 -2.87 -15.15
C ALA A 122 -16.63 -2.17 -15.93
N VAL A 123 -16.58 -0.83 -16.06
CA VAL A 123 -17.59 -0.01 -16.74
C VAL A 123 -17.26 0.22 -18.23
N ALA A 124 -15.98 0.11 -18.59
CA ALA A 124 -15.45 0.43 -19.90
C ALA A 124 -14.93 -0.77 -20.71
N ASP A 125 -15.00 -2.00 -20.18
CA ASP A 125 -14.66 -3.21 -20.94
C ASP A 125 -15.85 -3.69 -21.80
N PRO A 126 -15.85 -3.49 -23.13
CA PRO A 126 -16.91 -3.97 -24.00
C PRO A 126 -16.95 -5.51 -24.11
N HIS A 127 -15.97 -6.21 -23.53
CA HIS A 127 -15.86 -7.66 -23.48
C HIS A 127 -16.04 -8.23 -22.06
N ALA A 128 -16.62 -7.46 -21.14
CA ALA A 128 -17.00 -7.99 -19.82
C ALA A 128 -18.08 -9.07 -19.98
N ILE A 129 -17.67 -10.34 -19.99
CA ILE A 129 -18.54 -11.53 -20.11
C ILE A 129 -19.21 -11.89 -18.75
N SER A 130 -18.83 -11.22 -17.67
CA SER A 130 -19.26 -11.53 -16.30
C SER A 130 -20.16 -10.44 -15.69
N PRO A 131 -21.05 -10.80 -14.75
CA PRO A 131 -21.90 -9.84 -14.03
C PRO A 131 -21.08 -8.71 -13.39
N ILE A 132 -21.53 -7.47 -13.52
CA ILE A 132 -20.88 -6.29 -12.93
C ILE A 132 -21.61 -5.93 -11.61
N PRO A 133 -20.89 -5.55 -10.53
CA PRO A 133 -21.54 -5.11 -9.31
C PRO A 133 -22.52 -3.94 -9.56
N ARG A 134 -23.73 -4.00 -8.98
CA ARG A 134 -24.83 -3.05 -9.25
C ARG A 134 -24.42 -1.59 -9.03
N ASN A 135 -23.57 -1.32 -8.05
CA ASN A 135 -23.11 0.04 -7.71
C ASN A 135 -22.05 0.59 -8.69
N LEU A 136 -21.61 -0.21 -9.66
CA LEU A 136 -20.70 0.20 -10.72
C LEU A 136 -21.43 0.41 -12.05
N PHE A 137 -22.75 0.17 -12.13
CA PHE A 137 -23.53 0.52 -13.31
C PHE A 137 -23.75 2.03 -13.37
N PRO A 138 -23.41 2.70 -14.50
CA PRO A 138 -23.75 4.10 -14.70
C PRO A 138 -25.27 4.25 -14.76
N PRO A 139 -25.86 5.27 -14.11
CA PRO A 139 -27.32 5.50 -14.12
C PRO A 139 -27.90 5.77 -15.52
N ASN A 140 -27.04 6.09 -16.50
CA ASN A 140 -27.44 6.49 -17.85
C ASN A 140 -27.20 5.41 -18.93
N ARG A 141 -26.90 4.16 -18.55
CA ARG A 141 -26.79 3.05 -19.52
C ARG A 141 -27.91 2.05 -19.29
N VAL A 142 -28.63 1.72 -20.37
CA VAL A 142 -29.62 0.64 -20.36
C VAL A 142 -28.85 -0.68 -20.17
N PRO A 143 -29.21 -1.50 -19.18
CA PRO A 143 -28.59 -2.81 -19.02
C PRO A 143 -28.87 -3.64 -20.25
N VAL A 144 -27.81 -4.08 -20.94
CA VAL A 144 -27.95 -5.06 -22.02
C VAL A 144 -28.31 -6.37 -21.34
N PRO A 145 -29.46 -7.01 -21.64
CA PRO A 145 -29.82 -8.26 -21.01
C PRO A 145 -28.76 -9.30 -21.37
N LEU A 146 -27.83 -9.57 -20.44
CA LEU A 146 -27.02 -10.76 -20.51
C LEU A 146 -27.99 -11.93 -20.38
N ALA A 147 -28.10 -12.72 -21.45
CA ALA A 147 -28.68 -14.06 -21.37
C ALA A 147 -28.09 -14.70 -20.12
N GLN A 148 -28.96 -15.10 -19.18
CA GLN A 148 -28.54 -15.64 -17.89
C GLN A 148 -27.42 -16.64 -18.13
N PRO A 149 -26.21 -16.38 -17.64
CA PRO A 149 -25.24 -17.44 -17.63
C PRO A 149 -25.75 -18.44 -16.58
N ASP A 150 -26.29 -19.56 -17.04
CA ASP A 150 -26.19 -20.83 -16.32
C ASP A 150 -24.70 -21.24 -16.29
N LEU A 151 -23.83 -20.34 -15.85
CA LEU A 151 -22.41 -20.61 -15.73
C LEU A 151 -22.26 -21.60 -14.57
N PRO A 152 -21.77 -22.83 -14.81
CA PRO A 152 -21.34 -23.67 -13.71
C PRO A 152 -20.31 -22.88 -12.92
N LEU A 153 -20.34 -23.03 -11.58
CA LEU A 153 -19.34 -22.48 -10.67
C LEU A 153 -17.96 -22.93 -11.16
N HIS A 154 -17.30 -22.13 -11.99
CA HIS A 154 -15.92 -22.36 -12.35
C HIS A 154 -15.13 -22.39 -11.05
N PRO A 155 -14.27 -23.40 -10.84
CA PRO A 155 -13.48 -23.48 -9.62
C PRO A 155 -12.71 -22.17 -9.50
N LEU A 156 -12.88 -21.51 -8.35
CA LEU A 156 -12.21 -20.25 -8.08
C LEU A 156 -10.70 -20.42 -8.30
N PRO A 157 -10.01 -19.43 -8.90
CA PRO A 157 -8.57 -19.47 -9.04
C PRO A 157 -7.91 -19.77 -7.70
N LYS A 158 -6.90 -20.64 -7.71
CA LYS A 158 -6.21 -21.13 -6.50
C LYS A 158 -5.76 -19.95 -5.63
N GLY A 159 -6.26 -19.89 -4.39
CA GLY A 159 -5.99 -18.80 -3.44
C GLY A 159 -7.11 -17.76 -3.29
N THR A 160 -8.14 -17.82 -4.14
CA THR A 160 -9.33 -16.98 -4.02
C THR A 160 -10.31 -17.62 -3.03
N ARG A 161 -10.73 -16.86 -2.02
CA ARG A 161 -11.77 -17.31 -1.09
C ARG A 161 -13.15 -17.00 -1.66
N ASP A 162 -14.04 -17.97 -1.55
CA ASP A 162 -15.45 -17.77 -1.84
C ASP A 162 -16.04 -16.75 -0.86
N ASN A 163 -16.83 -15.82 -1.38
CA ASN A 163 -17.47 -14.78 -0.60
C ASN A 163 -18.99 -14.95 -0.73
N ALA A 164 -19.69 -15.06 0.40
CA ALA A 164 -21.16 -15.11 0.41
C ALA A 164 -21.78 -13.89 -0.30
N SER A 165 -21.12 -12.72 -0.21
CA SER A 165 -21.55 -11.50 -0.89
C SER A 165 -21.45 -11.58 -2.42
N SER A 166 -20.52 -12.36 -2.99
CA SER A 166 -20.44 -12.57 -4.44
C SER A 166 -21.54 -13.51 -4.96
N ARG A 167 -22.19 -14.28 -4.08
CA ARG A 167 -23.32 -15.15 -4.42
C ARG A 167 -24.68 -14.44 -4.33
N ASN A 168 -24.74 -13.26 -3.69
CA ASN A 168 -25.99 -12.50 -3.60
C ASN A 168 -26.29 -11.80 -4.94
N LYS A 169 -27.32 -12.28 -5.64
CA LYS A 169 -27.79 -11.73 -6.92
C LYS A 169 -28.14 -10.24 -6.87
N GLN A 170 -28.50 -9.70 -5.70
CA GLN A 170 -28.83 -8.28 -5.53
C GLN A 170 -27.60 -7.36 -5.65
N ASN A 171 -26.39 -7.90 -5.42
CA ASN A 171 -25.15 -7.15 -5.50
C ASN A 171 -24.67 -6.95 -6.94
N TRP A 172 -25.28 -7.64 -7.90
CA TRP A 172 -24.94 -7.60 -9.32
C TRP A 172 -26.03 -6.85 -10.08
N GLY A 173 -25.63 -5.99 -11.02
CA GLY A 173 -26.54 -5.45 -12.03
C GLY A 173 -26.64 -6.43 -13.18
N LEU A 174 -27.84 -6.55 -13.75
CA LEU A 174 -28.04 -7.10 -15.08
C LEU A 174 -27.57 -6.07 -16.09
#